data_AF-A0AAN6TR76-F1
#
_entry.id   AF-A0AAN6TR76-F1
#
_cell.length_a   1.000
_cell.length_b   1.000
_cell.length_c   1.000
_cell.angle_alpha   90.00
_cell.angle_beta   90.00
_cell.angle_gamma   90.00
#
_symmetry.space_group_name_H-M   'P 1'
#
loop_
_entity.id
_entity.type
_entity.pdbx_description
1 polymer ?
#
loop_
_entity_poly.entity_id
_entity_poly.type
_entity_poly.pdbx_seq_one_letter_code
_entity_poly.pdbx_strand_id
1 'polypeptide(L)'
;VLAQLRTGMARLNGFLSRIGAGESDLCPCRRARETVEHFLLRCVSWAALREGMLQCTVTRRGCLSFYLGGKAPSDPKEWSPDIKAIRATIKYYAMATGRLD
;
A
#
# COMPACT_ATOMS: atom_id res chain seq x y z
N VAL A 1 5.03 10.21 -2.27
CA VAL A 1 4.06 9.09 -2.09
C VAL A 1 4.65 7.71 -2.34
N LEU A 2 4.88 7.29 -3.59
CA LEU A 2 5.29 5.90 -3.88
C LEU A 2 6.60 5.50 -3.19
N ALA A 3 7.59 6.39 -3.18
CA ALA A 3 8.85 6.18 -2.46
C ALA A 3 8.66 5.99 -0.94
N GLN A 4 7.70 6.68 -0.34
CA GLN A 4 7.37 6.52 1.08
C GLN A 4 6.68 5.18 1.35
N LEU A 5 5.80 4.74 0.45
CA LEU A 5 5.17 3.41 0.53
C LEU A 5 6.20 2.29 0.37
N ARG A 6 7.17 2.43 -0.55
CA ARG A 6 8.27 1.48 -0.75
C ARG A 6 9.18 1.33 0.47
N THR A 7 9.44 2.43 1.17
CA THR A 7 10.33 2.45 2.33
C THR A 7 9.60 2.21 3.66
N GLY A 8 8.27 2.11 3.64
CA GLY A 8 7.47 2.04 4.86
C GLY A 8 7.48 3.35 5.67
N MET A 9 8.01 4.45 5.11
CA MET A 9 8.04 5.79 5.71
C MET A 9 6.82 6.63 5.31
N ALA A 10 5.76 5.98 4.84
CA ALA A 10 4.49 6.64 4.60
C ALA A 10 3.91 7.10 5.93
N ARG A 11 3.16 8.20 5.91
CA ARG A 11 2.41 8.71 7.05
C ARG A 11 1.27 7.73 7.35
N LEU A 12 1.60 6.60 7.95
CA LEU A 12 0.73 5.52 8.42
C LEU A 12 0.99 5.34 9.91
N ASN A 13 -0.02 4.94 10.68
CA ASN A 13 0.10 4.88 12.14
C ASN A 13 1.26 3.99 12.60
N GLY A 14 1.55 2.91 11.88
CA GLY A 14 2.70 2.06 12.17
C GLY A 14 4.06 2.76 12.05
N PHE A 15 4.22 3.67 11.10
CA PHE A 15 5.44 4.48 10.97
C PHE A 15 5.44 5.65 11.96
N LEU A 16 4.31 6.34 12.12
CA LEU A 16 4.15 7.46 13.05
C LEU A 16 4.47 7.06 14.49
N SER A 17 3.93 5.93 14.96
CA SER A 17 4.26 5.37 16.27
C SER A 17 5.75 5.00 16.39
N ARG A 18 6.36 4.48 15.33
CA ARG A 18 7.81 4.14 15.32
C ARG A 18 8.69 5.37 15.55
N ILE A 19 8.27 6.54 15.08
CA ILE A 19 9.00 7.80 15.23
C ILE A 19 8.49 8.66 16.40
N GLY A 20 7.57 8.16 17.23
CA GLY A 20 6.99 8.90 18.35
C GLY A 20 6.01 10.02 17.96
N ALA A 21 5.59 10.08 16.70
CA ALA A 21 4.68 11.10 16.17
C ALA A 21 3.20 10.64 16.14
N GLY A 22 2.89 9.45 16.64
CA GLY A 22 1.53 8.90 16.68
C GLY A 22 1.27 8.18 17.99
N GLU A 23 0.07 8.38 18.54
CA GLU A 23 -0.36 7.82 19.83
C GLU A 23 -0.55 6.30 19.80
N SER A 24 -0.78 5.72 18.62
CA SER A 24 -0.94 4.28 18.45
C SER A 24 -0.43 3.82 17.09
N ASP A 25 0.07 2.59 17.01
CA ASP A 25 0.44 1.93 15.76
C ASP A 25 -0.75 1.23 15.08
N LEU A 26 -1.91 1.17 15.74
CA LEU A 26 -3.09 0.46 15.26
C LEU A 26 -3.75 1.15 14.06
N CYS A 27 -4.24 0.33 13.13
CA CYS A 27 -5.07 0.78 12.03
C CYS A 27 -6.47 1.19 12.53
N PRO A 28 -7.16 2.14 11.89
CA PRO A 28 -8.56 2.47 12.19
C PRO A 28 -9.51 1.28 12.20
N CYS A 29 -9.20 0.21 11.43
CA CYS A 29 -9.98 -1.02 11.45
C CYS A 29 -9.82 -1.83 12.75
N ARG A 30 -8.88 -1.46 13.63
CA ARG A 30 -8.49 -2.09 14.91
C ARG A 30 -8.13 -3.57 14.85
N ARG A 31 -7.90 -4.14 13.66
CA ARG A 31 -7.56 -5.56 13.49
C ARG A 31 -6.05 -5.85 13.53
N ALA A 32 -5.23 -4.85 13.20
CA ALA A 32 -3.77 -4.97 13.19
C ALA A 32 -3.10 -3.59 13.20
N ARG A 33 -1.78 -3.59 13.35
CA ARG A 33 -0.91 -2.44 13.11
C ARG A 33 -1.08 -1.90 11.68
N GLU A 34 -1.12 -0.58 11.53
CA GLU A 34 -1.20 0.10 10.24
C GLU A 34 0.16 0.09 9.53
N THR A 35 0.47 -1.01 8.85
CA THR A 35 1.61 -1.13 7.94
C THR A 35 1.17 -0.92 6.49
N VAL A 36 2.12 -0.66 5.59
CA VAL A 36 1.84 -0.55 4.15
C VAL A 36 1.17 -1.84 3.62
N GLU A 37 1.65 -3.00 4.08
CA GLU A 37 1.07 -4.29 3.72
C GLU A 37 -0.37 -4.43 4.23
N HIS A 38 -0.62 -4.13 5.51
CA HIS A 38 -1.97 -4.19 6.06
C HIS A 38 -2.89 -3.22 5.34
N PHE A 39 -2.45 -1.99 5.16
CA PHE A 39 -3.20 -0.92 4.52
C PHE A 39 -3.60 -1.26 3.07
N LEU A 40 -2.69 -1.82 2.27
CA LEU A 40 -2.95 -2.16 0.87
C LEU A 40 -3.70 -3.49 0.72
N LEU A 41 -3.32 -4.52 1.50
CA LEU A 41 -3.71 -5.91 1.20
C LEU A 41 -4.68 -6.54 2.20
N ARG A 42 -4.78 -6.05 3.45
CA ARG A 42 -5.56 -6.72 4.51
C ARG A 42 -6.66 -5.88 5.15
N CYS A 43 -6.54 -4.55 5.17
CA CYS A 43 -7.49 -3.68 5.86
C CYS A 43 -8.90 -3.79 5.25
N VAL A 44 -9.91 -4.01 6.10
CA VAL A 44 -11.31 -4.22 5.69
C VAL A 44 -12.09 -2.93 5.49
N SER A 45 -11.69 -1.86 6.19
CA SER A 45 -12.28 -0.51 6.02
C SER A 45 -12.16 -0.01 4.57
N TRP A 46 -11.29 -0.64 3.79
CA TRP A 46 -10.90 -0.19 2.46
C TRP A 46 -11.08 -1.26 1.38
N ALA A 47 -11.89 -2.30 1.66
CA ALA A 47 -12.15 -3.41 0.75
C ALA A 47 -12.77 -2.97 -0.58
N ALA A 48 -13.62 -1.94 -0.58
CA ALA A 48 -14.28 -1.43 -1.79
C ALA A 48 -13.30 -0.85 -2.83
N LEU A 49 -12.27 -0.13 -2.39
CA LEU A 49 -11.21 0.39 -3.27
C LEU A 49 -10.24 -0.72 -3.70
N ARG A 50 -10.04 -1.73 -2.84
CA ARG A 50 -9.24 -2.91 -3.16
C ARG A 50 -9.88 -3.73 -4.28
N GLU A 51 -11.21 -3.78 -4.39
CA GLU A 51 -11.88 -4.48 -5.50
C GLU A 51 -11.40 -3.97 -6.86
N GLY A 52 -11.29 -2.66 -7.06
CA GLY A 52 -10.72 -2.06 -8.27
C GLY A 52 -9.25 -2.40 -8.52
N MET A 53 -8.43 -2.54 -7.46
CA MET A 53 -7.04 -3.01 -7.57
C MET A 53 -6.95 -4.52 -7.84
N LEU A 54 -7.85 -5.32 -7.27
CA LEU A 54 -7.91 -6.77 -7.44
C LEU A 54 -8.32 -7.19 -8.84
N GLN A 55 -9.13 -6.38 -9.53
CA GLN A 55 -9.45 -6.59 -10.95
C GLN A 55 -8.20 -6.49 -11.85
N CYS A 56 -7.15 -5.78 -11.44
CA CYS A 56 -5.94 -5.67 -12.25
C CYS A 56 -5.12 -6.96 -12.31
N THR A 57 -5.16 -7.84 -11.29
CA THR A 57 -4.44 -9.14 -11.34
C THR A 57 -5.02 -10.16 -10.35
N VAL A 58 -5.63 -11.23 -10.86
CA VAL A 58 -6.04 -12.41 -10.06
C VAL A 58 -4.81 -13.21 -9.59
N THR A 59 -3.75 -13.24 -10.40
CA THR A 59 -2.55 -14.08 -10.22
C THR A 59 -1.49 -13.50 -9.27
N ARG A 60 -1.50 -12.19 -9.00
CA ARG A 60 -0.56 -11.50 -8.09
C ARG A 60 -1.26 -10.92 -6.85
N ARG A 61 -2.39 -11.53 -6.48
CA ARG A 61 -3.18 -11.19 -5.30
C ARG A 61 -2.31 -11.34 -4.05
N GLY A 62 -1.99 -10.22 -3.38
CA GLY A 62 -1.13 -10.22 -2.18
C GLY A 62 0.34 -9.86 -2.40
N CYS A 63 0.80 -9.62 -3.63
CA CYS A 63 2.18 -9.18 -3.87
C CYS A 63 2.34 -7.67 -3.61
N LEU A 64 2.81 -7.30 -2.42
CA LEU A 64 3.11 -5.91 -2.08
C LEU A 64 4.08 -5.25 -3.08
N SER A 65 5.14 -5.97 -3.46
CA SER A 65 6.14 -5.49 -4.42
C SER A 65 5.51 -5.09 -5.75
N PHE A 66 4.55 -5.87 -6.27
CA PHE A 66 3.87 -5.59 -7.53
C PHE A 66 3.13 -4.24 -7.51
N TYR A 67 2.31 -4.01 -6.48
CA TYR A 67 1.54 -2.76 -6.34
C TYR A 67 2.40 -1.53 -6.08
N LEU A 68 3.63 -1.74 -5.61
CA LEU A 68 4.61 -0.70 -5.41
C LEU A 68 5.57 -0.56 -6.61
N GLY A 69 5.41 -1.33 -7.67
CA GLY A 69 6.30 -1.29 -8.83
C GLY A 69 7.70 -1.80 -8.55
N GLY A 70 7.83 -2.84 -7.73
CA GLY A 70 9.07 -3.56 -7.48
C GLY A 70 9.30 -4.63 -8.53
N LYS A 71 10.58 -4.81 -8.91
CA LYS A 71 11.06 -5.89 -9.77
C LYS A 71 11.47 -7.08 -8.90
N ALA A 72 10.94 -8.26 -9.21
CA ALA A 72 11.36 -9.52 -8.61
C ALA A 72 12.56 -10.12 -9.37
N PRO A 73 13.39 -10.96 -8.73
CA PRO A 73 14.49 -11.65 -9.40
C PRO A 73 14.00 -12.59 -10.52
N SER A 74 12.76 -13.06 -10.44
CA SER A 74 12.12 -13.89 -11.47
C SER A 74 11.55 -13.09 -12.65
N ASP A 75 11.54 -11.76 -12.59
CA ASP A 75 11.00 -10.94 -13.68
C ASP A 75 12.02 -10.83 -14.85
N PRO A 76 11.54 -10.72 -16.10
CA PRO A 76 12.40 -10.67 -17.27
C PRO A 76 13.32 -9.44 -17.30
N LYS A 77 14.34 -9.47 -18.17
CA LYS A 77 15.28 -8.35 -18.34
C LYS A 77 14.55 -7.06 -18.76
N GLU A 78 13.56 -7.17 -19.64
CA GLU A 78 12.72 -6.06 -20.16
C GLU A 78 11.52 -5.71 -19.26
N TRP A 79 11.57 -6.07 -17.99
CA TRP A 79 10.47 -5.83 -17.05
C TRP A 79 10.12 -4.34 -16.95
N SER A 80 8.82 -4.06 -16.97
CA SER A 80 8.24 -2.74 -16.73
C SER A 80 7.18 -2.84 -15.62
N PRO A 81 7.10 -1.83 -14.73
CA PRO A 81 6.08 -1.81 -13.70
C PRO A 81 4.67 -1.63 -14.29
N ASP A 82 3.67 -2.21 -13.63
CA ASP A 82 2.28 -1.94 -13.96
C ASP A 82 1.86 -0.55 -13.47
N ILE A 83 1.88 0.42 -14.39
CA ILE A 83 1.56 1.82 -14.09
C ILE A 83 0.11 1.98 -13.62
N LYS A 84 -0.82 1.10 -14.04
CA LYS A 84 -2.22 1.15 -13.58
C LYS A 84 -2.31 0.75 -12.11
N ALA A 85 -1.62 -0.33 -11.72
CA ALA A 85 -1.54 -0.78 -10.33
C ALA A 85 -0.88 0.29 -9.44
N ILE A 86 0.22 0.90 -9.89
CA ILE A 86 0.89 1.98 -9.15
C ILE A 86 -0.01 3.20 -8.98
N ARG A 87 -0.66 3.66 -10.06
CA ARG A 87 -1.58 4.79 -10.00
C ARG A 87 -2.76 4.50 -9.08
N ALA A 88 -3.30 3.29 -9.13
CA ALA A 88 -4.36 2.85 -8.22
C ALA A 88 -3.88 2.90 -6.76
N THR A 89 -2.67 2.41 -6.46
CA THR A 89 -2.05 2.48 -5.13
C THR A 89 -1.86 3.92 -4.64
N ILE A 90 -1.35 4.82 -5.49
CA ILE A 90 -1.13 6.23 -5.14
C ILE A 90 -2.47 6.94 -4.91
N LYS A 91 -3.43 6.77 -5.83
CA LYS A 91 -4.76 7.35 -5.71
C LYS A 91 -5.45 6.84 -4.45
N TYR A 92 -5.32 5.55 -4.15
CA TYR A 92 -5.82 4.93 -2.94
C TYR A 92 -5.20 5.54 -1.68
N TYR A 93 -3.87 5.65 -1.63
CA TYR A 93 -3.19 6.30 -0.50
C TYR A 93 -3.66 7.74 -0.30
N ALA A 94 -3.82 8.50 -1.38
CA ALA A 94 -4.33 9.87 -1.33
C ALA A 94 -5.74 9.97 -0.77
N MET A 95 -6.67 9.19 -1.32
CA MET A 95 -8.09 9.24 -0.93
C MET A 95 -8.33 8.71 0.49
N ALA A 96 -7.66 7.61 0.86
CA ALA A 96 -7.91 6.95 2.14
C ALA A 96 -7.23 7.65 3.33
N THR A 97 -6.11 8.34 3.09
CA THR A 97 -5.42 9.03 4.17
C THR A 97 -5.76 10.50 4.25
N GLY A 98 -6.10 11.15 3.14
CA GLY A 98 -6.14 12.62 3.10
C GLY A 98 -4.79 13.26 3.49
N ARG A 99 -3.70 12.47 3.55
CA ARG A 99 -2.36 12.88 4.01
C ARG A 99 -1.46 13.31 2.84
N LEU A 100 -2.08 13.67 1.72
CA LEU A 100 -1.47 14.35 0.59
C LEU A 100 -2.06 15.75 0.53
N ASP A 101 -1.45 16.65 1.30
CA ASP A 101 -1.52 18.09 1.09
C ASP A 101 -0.29 18.49 0.27
#